data_AF-A0A437AIN9-F1
#
_entry.id   AF-A0A437AIN9-F1
#
_cell.length_a   1.000
_cell.length_b   1.000
_cell.length_c   1.000
_cell.angle_alpha   90.00
_cell.angle_beta   90.00
_cell.angle_gamma   90.00
#
_symmetry.space_group_name_H-M   'P 1'
#
loop_
_entity.id
_entity.type
_entity.pdbx_description
1 polymer ?
#
loop_
_entity_poly.entity_id
_entity_poly.type
_entity_poly.pdbx_seq_one_letter_code
_entity_poly.pdbx_strand_id
1 'polypeptide(L)'
;MDLVTELNQLFVDRKWCQLLTTLNQNSVPHTDTCLKFILTHLKELIDKVNLPSFMSIISLLTDISSHLSLVEQVIFLLNGIEYKSVEQEECAFIARLNYDILTYKTHSKVYEYFKIKIPDSAKERFYCLVYLYFDHVNDFNMSYKYLSLYLDTLSDKNDVFYKKKKEFLTNKLAEIALKAENVYSFDDILPKLSDSDLKSLVLAYNTGDINYVNNTNHSFPKEKVYLISLVKLCVYKKSITVKEISDFLQINYSDSLFLIFKALGKELIKGYYDGKTNQLYLFKSINKSMNDNDIKEMKIRFGEWRNKVIKQMNKN
;
A
#
# COMPACT_ATOMS: atom_id res chain seq x y z
N MET A 1 30.75 -7.77 -25.86
CA MET A 1 31.07 -6.35 -26.14
C MET A 1 30.92 -5.63 -24.81
N ASP A 2 31.82 -4.74 -24.44
CA ASP A 2 31.66 -3.95 -23.21
C ASP A 2 30.44 -3.01 -23.35
N LEU A 3 29.63 -2.88 -22.29
CA LEU A 3 28.37 -2.13 -22.30
C LEU A 3 28.61 -0.66 -22.70
N VAL A 4 29.71 -0.04 -22.24
CA VAL A 4 30.07 1.33 -22.61
C VAL A 4 30.24 1.47 -24.12
N THR A 5 30.94 0.51 -24.73
CA THR A 5 31.18 0.49 -26.18
C THR A 5 29.88 0.30 -26.94
N GLU A 6 28.98 -0.56 -26.46
CA GLU A 6 27.67 -0.76 -27.07
C GLU A 6 26.80 0.51 -27.00
N LEU A 7 26.72 1.16 -25.84
CA LEU A 7 25.97 2.40 -25.66
C LEU A 7 26.51 3.52 -26.54
N ASN A 8 27.83 3.69 -26.60
CA ASN A 8 28.48 4.68 -27.47
C ASN A 8 28.22 4.39 -28.95
N GLN A 9 28.26 3.12 -29.37
CA GLN A 9 27.97 2.75 -30.75
C GLN A 9 26.52 3.08 -31.11
N LEU A 10 25.55 2.73 -30.26
CA LEU A 10 24.13 3.03 -30.48
C LEU A 10 23.87 4.55 -30.52
N PHE A 11 24.61 5.31 -29.72
CA PHE A 11 24.54 6.77 -29.69
C PHE A 11 25.07 7.41 -30.99
N VAL A 12 26.27 7.01 -31.41
CA VAL A 12 26.90 7.50 -32.66
C VAL A 12 26.07 7.12 -33.87
N ASP A 13 25.53 5.89 -33.89
CA ASP A 13 24.64 5.39 -34.95
C ASP A 13 23.24 6.05 -34.91
N ARG A 14 22.95 6.88 -33.91
CA ARG A 14 21.64 7.54 -33.68
C ARG A 14 20.47 6.56 -33.55
N LYS A 15 20.71 5.37 -33.02
CA LYS A 15 19.69 4.33 -32.80
C LYS A 15 18.97 4.55 -31.47
N TRP A 16 18.27 5.66 -31.33
CA TRP A 16 17.71 6.17 -30.07
C TRP A 16 16.80 5.18 -29.33
N CYS A 17 15.90 4.48 -30.03
CA CYS A 17 15.00 3.52 -29.40
C CYS A 17 15.73 2.30 -28.83
N GLN A 18 16.73 1.81 -29.56
CA GLN A 18 17.57 0.69 -29.11
C GLN A 18 18.43 1.13 -27.93
N LEU A 19 19.00 2.34 -28.00
CA LEU A 19 19.74 2.94 -26.89
C LEU A 19 18.92 3.00 -25.60
N LEU A 20 17.67 3.50 -25.66
CA LEU A 20 16.78 3.54 -24.49
C LEU A 20 16.45 2.14 -23.97
N THR A 21 16.24 1.18 -24.86
CA THR A 21 15.95 -0.21 -24.47
C THR A 21 17.14 -0.83 -23.74
N THR A 22 18.36 -0.67 -24.30
CA THR A 22 19.61 -1.15 -23.69
C THR A 22 19.86 -0.47 -22.36
N LEU A 23 19.67 0.85 -22.26
CA LEU A 23 19.78 1.58 -20.99
C LEU A 23 18.80 1.06 -19.94
N ASN A 24 17.53 0.87 -20.29
CA ASN A 24 16.51 0.38 -19.36
C ASN A 24 16.85 -1.03 -18.84
N GLN A 25 17.26 -1.95 -19.73
CA GLN A 25 17.64 -3.32 -19.35
C GLN A 25 18.89 -3.37 -18.46
N ASN A 26 19.82 -2.42 -18.63
CA ASN A 26 21.10 -2.40 -17.90
C ASN A 26 21.15 -1.42 -16.73
N SER A 27 20.08 -0.66 -16.48
CA SER A 27 20.02 0.33 -15.38
C SER A 27 20.18 -0.29 -13.99
N VAL A 28 19.71 -1.53 -13.81
CA VAL A 28 19.85 -2.28 -12.54
C VAL A 28 21.21 -2.98 -12.43
N PRO A 29 21.66 -3.84 -13.37
CA PRO A 29 22.92 -4.56 -13.22
C PRO A 29 24.16 -3.66 -13.37
N HIS A 30 24.05 -2.53 -14.07
CA HIS A 30 25.18 -1.65 -14.41
C HIS A 30 24.86 -0.17 -14.17
N THR A 31 24.31 0.13 -13.00
CA THR A 31 23.83 1.48 -12.62
C THR A 31 24.87 2.57 -12.84
N ASP A 32 26.09 2.41 -12.31
CA ASP A 32 27.15 3.42 -12.43
C ASP A 32 27.54 3.71 -13.89
N THR A 33 27.60 2.66 -14.71
CA THR A 33 27.94 2.77 -16.12
C THR A 33 26.86 3.53 -16.89
N CYS A 34 25.59 3.16 -16.67
CA CYS A 34 24.46 3.84 -17.29
C CYS A 34 24.38 5.31 -16.85
N LEU A 35 24.61 5.59 -15.57
CA LEU A 35 24.59 6.94 -15.01
C LEU A 35 25.69 7.82 -15.60
N LYS A 36 26.93 7.33 -15.68
CA LYS A 36 28.05 8.07 -16.30
C LYS A 36 27.77 8.38 -17.77
N PHE A 37 27.24 7.41 -18.51
CA PHE A 37 26.85 7.60 -19.91
C PHE A 37 25.78 8.69 -20.04
N ILE A 38 24.71 8.60 -19.24
CA ILE A 38 23.60 9.56 -19.26
C ILE A 38 24.09 10.97 -18.91
N LEU A 39 24.90 11.13 -17.86
CA LEU A 39 25.44 12.44 -17.47
C LEU A 39 26.30 13.05 -18.58
N THR A 40 27.07 12.23 -19.29
CA THR A 40 27.93 12.69 -20.39
C THR A 40 27.13 13.20 -21.58
N HIS A 41 25.99 12.55 -21.88
CA HIS A 41 25.19 12.81 -23.09
C HIS A 41 23.82 13.43 -22.80
N LEU A 42 23.60 13.96 -21.59
CA LEU A 42 22.27 14.31 -21.08
C LEU A 42 21.49 15.26 -21.98
N LYS A 43 22.15 16.32 -22.48
CA LYS A 43 21.53 17.33 -23.32
C LYS A 43 21.01 16.73 -24.64
N GLU A 44 21.83 15.96 -25.34
CA GLU A 44 21.43 15.31 -26.59
C GLU A 44 20.34 14.26 -26.34
N LEU A 45 20.39 13.55 -25.22
CA LEU A 45 19.34 12.59 -24.87
C LEU A 45 17.98 13.30 -24.70
N ILE A 46 17.92 14.39 -23.94
CA ILE A 46 16.67 15.16 -23.75
C ILE A 46 16.10 15.67 -25.08
N ASP A 47 16.97 16.09 -26.01
CA ASP A 47 16.54 16.68 -27.29
C ASP A 47 16.11 15.64 -28.34
N LYS A 48 16.63 14.40 -28.27
CA LYS A 48 16.55 13.44 -29.39
C LYS A 48 15.75 12.18 -29.09
N VAL A 49 15.55 11.82 -27.82
CA VAL A 49 14.90 10.57 -27.45
C VAL A 49 13.44 10.79 -27.05
N ASN A 50 12.68 9.70 -26.95
CA ASN A 50 11.35 9.75 -26.36
C ASN A 50 11.47 10.08 -24.86
N LEU A 51 11.06 11.30 -24.49
CA LEU A 51 11.28 11.84 -23.16
C LEU A 51 10.54 11.07 -22.05
N PRO A 52 9.28 10.60 -22.22
CA PRO A 52 8.63 9.74 -21.22
C PRO A 52 9.41 8.47 -20.90
N SER A 53 9.88 7.77 -21.94
CA SER A 53 10.68 6.55 -21.78
C SER A 53 12.00 6.86 -21.07
N PHE A 54 12.66 7.95 -21.43
CA PHE A 54 13.88 8.38 -20.77
C PHE A 54 13.65 8.77 -19.30
N MET A 55 12.56 9.47 -18.99
CA MET A 55 12.20 9.81 -17.60
C MET A 55 11.92 8.58 -16.74
N SER A 56 11.40 7.51 -17.33
CA SER A 56 11.24 6.23 -16.61
C SER A 56 12.59 5.63 -16.21
N ILE A 57 13.60 5.72 -17.08
CA ILE A 57 14.99 5.29 -16.81
C ILE A 57 15.62 6.17 -15.73
N ILE A 58 15.49 7.50 -15.84
CA ILE A 58 15.97 8.42 -14.79
C ILE A 58 15.34 8.09 -13.44
N SER A 59 14.02 7.87 -13.41
CA SER A 59 13.30 7.50 -12.19
C SER A 59 13.80 6.18 -11.59
N LEU A 60 14.05 5.17 -12.44
CA LEU A 60 14.62 3.89 -12.01
C LEU A 60 16.03 4.05 -11.43
N LEU A 61 16.89 4.83 -12.09
CA LEU A 61 18.25 5.10 -11.57
C LEU A 61 18.20 5.84 -10.23
N THR A 62 17.29 6.82 -10.08
CA THR A 62 17.11 7.53 -8.80
C THR A 62 16.57 6.65 -7.68
N ASP A 63 15.83 5.58 -8.00
CA ASP A 63 15.39 4.60 -7.00
C ASP A 63 16.55 3.74 -6.49
N ILE A 64 17.55 3.48 -7.34
CA ILE A 64 18.69 2.59 -7.02
C ILE A 64 19.79 3.37 -6.30
N SER A 65 20.18 4.51 -6.87
CA SER A 65 21.20 5.38 -6.32
C SER A 65 20.65 6.80 -6.39
N SER A 66 20.27 7.36 -5.25
CA SER A 66 19.60 8.66 -5.08
C SER A 66 20.45 9.85 -5.58
N HIS A 67 20.76 9.90 -6.87
CA HIS A 67 21.56 10.93 -7.52
C HIS A 67 20.70 12.15 -7.81
N LEU A 68 20.48 12.94 -6.77
CA LEU A 68 19.73 14.18 -6.85
C LEU A 68 20.30 15.16 -7.89
N SER A 69 21.63 15.16 -8.08
CA SER A 69 22.31 16.01 -9.06
C SER A 69 21.93 15.71 -10.51
N LEU A 70 21.59 14.46 -10.84
CA LEU A 70 21.09 14.09 -12.16
C LEU A 70 19.69 14.69 -12.38
N VAL A 71 18.83 14.59 -11.36
CA VAL A 71 17.47 15.14 -11.40
C VAL A 71 17.50 16.66 -11.52
N GLU A 72 18.38 17.33 -10.76
CA GLU A 72 18.58 18.79 -10.86
C GLU A 72 18.98 19.22 -12.27
N GLN A 73 19.92 18.53 -12.89
CA GLN A 73 20.36 18.82 -14.26
C GLN A 73 19.24 18.59 -15.28
N VAL A 74 18.45 17.53 -15.13
CA VAL A 74 17.27 17.29 -15.98
C VAL A 74 16.24 18.41 -15.83
N ILE A 75 15.95 18.84 -14.59
CA ILE A 75 15.03 19.96 -14.33
C ILE A 75 15.55 21.24 -14.99
N PHE A 76 16.84 21.55 -14.84
CA PHE A 76 17.46 22.73 -15.42
C PHE A 76 17.33 22.74 -16.95
N LEU A 77 17.68 21.63 -17.60
CA LEU A 77 17.61 21.50 -19.06
C LEU A 77 16.17 21.59 -19.57
N LEU A 78 15.23 20.90 -18.93
CA LEU A 78 13.81 20.97 -19.32
C LEU A 78 13.24 22.38 -19.12
N ASN A 79 13.63 23.09 -18.06
CA ASN A 79 13.17 24.47 -17.84
C ASN A 79 13.78 25.50 -18.79
N GLY A 80 14.93 25.19 -19.42
CA GLY A 80 15.52 26.01 -20.46
C GLY A 80 14.80 25.97 -21.81
N ILE A 81 13.81 25.10 -21.98
CA ILE A 81 13.01 24.99 -23.22
C ILE A 81 11.94 26.09 -23.21
N GLU A 82 12.02 27.02 -24.16
CA GLU A 82 11.16 28.21 -24.25
C GLU A 82 9.69 27.86 -24.55
N TYR A 83 9.46 26.91 -25.47
CA TYR A 83 8.12 26.41 -25.83
C TYR A 83 8.04 24.91 -25.57
N LYS A 84 7.46 24.56 -24.42
CA LYS A 84 7.34 23.15 -24.01
C LYS A 84 6.14 22.49 -24.66
N SER A 85 6.33 21.27 -25.16
CA SER A 85 5.22 20.37 -25.44
C SER A 85 4.58 19.88 -24.14
N VAL A 86 3.35 19.37 -24.22
CA VAL A 86 2.66 18.74 -23.08
C VAL A 86 3.52 17.62 -22.47
N GLU A 87 4.16 16.80 -23.30
CA GLU A 87 5.04 15.72 -22.83
C GLU A 87 6.25 16.25 -22.06
N GLN A 88 6.83 17.38 -22.49
CA GLN A 88 7.95 18.03 -21.80
C GLN A 88 7.52 18.65 -20.48
N GLU A 89 6.31 19.21 -20.39
CA GLU A 89 5.75 19.70 -19.13
C GLU A 89 5.52 18.57 -18.12
N GLU A 90 4.98 17.44 -18.58
CA GLU A 90 4.77 16.25 -17.73
C GLU A 90 6.10 15.66 -17.25
N CYS A 91 7.11 15.56 -18.13
CA CYS A 91 8.44 15.10 -17.74
C CYS A 91 9.12 16.04 -16.74
N ALA A 92 8.98 17.36 -16.95
CA ALA A 92 9.49 18.36 -16.01
C ALA A 92 8.76 18.31 -14.66
N PHE A 93 7.48 17.93 -14.65
CA PHE A 93 6.71 17.71 -13.43
C PHE A 93 7.20 16.45 -12.69
N ILE A 94 7.40 15.33 -13.39
CA ILE A 94 7.95 14.09 -12.81
C ILE A 94 9.35 14.32 -12.24
N ALA A 95 10.21 15.06 -12.93
CA ALA A 95 11.55 15.41 -12.44
C ALA A 95 11.46 16.25 -11.15
N ARG A 96 10.57 17.25 -11.11
CA ARG A 96 10.33 18.06 -9.91
C ARG A 96 9.78 17.25 -8.74
N LEU A 97 8.84 16.34 -8.99
CA LEU A 97 8.34 15.39 -7.98
C LEU A 97 9.48 14.57 -7.37
N ASN A 98 10.32 13.98 -8.21
CA ASN A 98 11.50 13.24 -7.77
C ASN A 98 12.39 14.09 -6.87
N TYR A 99 12.72 15.30 -7.32
CA TYR A 99 13.58 16.20 -6.56
C TYR A 99 12.97 16.60 -5.22
N ASP A 100 11.76 17.15 -5.23
CA ASP A 100 11.11 17.68 -4.03
C ASP A 100 10.79 16.58 -3.01
N ILE A 101 10.39 15.38 -3.45
CA ILE A 101 10.05 14.27 -2.55
C ILE A 101 11.30 13.55 -2.02
N LEU A 102 12.38 13.47 -2.79
CA LEU A 102 13.63 12.84 -2.33
C LEU A 102 14.50 13.78 -1.48
N THR A 103 14.43 15.10 -1.67
CA THR A 103 15.20 16.11 -0.90
C THR A 103 14.56 16.53 0.41
N TYR A 104 13.66 15.69 0.93
CA TYR A 104 12.70 16.07 1.95
C TYR A 104 13.31 16.70 3.20
N LYS A 105 13.04 18.00 3.41
CA LYS A 105 13.35 18.70 4.67
C LYS A 105 12.10 19.14 5.44
N THR A 106 10.96 19.35 4.78
CA THR A 106 9.73 19.88 5.39
C THR A 106 8.46 19.28 4.77
N HIS A 107 7.52 18.85 5.61
CA HIS A 107 6.25 18.18 5.25
C HIS A 107 5.35 19.00 4.30
N SER A 108 5.43 20.33 4.35
CA SER A 108 4.55 21.25 3.63
C SER A 108 4.52 21.02 2.10
N LYS A 109 5.66 20.75 1.47
CA LYS A 109 5.75 20.63 0.01
C LYS A 109 5.01 19.41 -0.57
N VAL A 110 4.92 18.30 0.16
CA VAL A 110 4.24 17.05 -0.28
C VAL A 110 2.75 17.26 -0.17
N TYR A 111 2.31 17.98 0.86
CA TYR A 111 0.90 18.34 0.99
C TYR A 111 0.43 19.29 -0.11
N GLU A 112 1.31 20.11 -0.69
CA GLU A 112 0.97 20.92 -1.87
C GLU A 112 0.66 20.04 -3.09
N TYR A 113 1.38 18.94 -3.28
CA TYR A 113 1.10 17.99 -4.36
C TYR A 113 -0.26 17.29 -4.22
N PHE A 114 -0.82 17.18 -3.02
CA PHE A 114 -2.19 16.66 -2.85
C PHE A 114 -3.29 17.68 -3.18
N LYS A 115 -2.94 18.96 -3.34
CA LYS A 115 -3.90 20.03 -3.69
C LYS A 115 -4.06 20.20 -5.21
N ILE A 116 -3.17 19.61 -6.00
CA ILE A 116 -3.17 19.71 -7.45
C ILE A 116 -3.68 18.42 -8.09
N LYS A 117 -4.19 18.54 -9.33
CA LYS A 117 -4.56 17.37 -10.13
C LYS A 117 -3.30 16.75 -10.72
N ILE A 118 -2.95 15.53 -10.28
CA ILE A 118 -1.81 14.78 -10.81
C ILE A 118 -2.15 14.21 -12.20
N PRO A 119 -1.32 14.46 -13.23
CA PRO A 119 -1.49 13.85 -14.56
C PRO A 119 -1.46 12.32 -14.51
N ASP A 120 -2.22 11.66 -15.38
CA ASP A 120 -2.30 10.19 -15.40
C ASP A 120 -0.93 9.53 -15.65
N SER A 121 -0.12 10.11 -16.54
CA SER A 121 1.25 9.69 -16.83
C SER A 121 2.20 9.76 -15.63
N ALA A 122 1.90 10.61 -14.65
CA ALA A 122 2.71 10.81 -13.45
C ALA A 122 2.19 10.03 -12.22
N LYS A 123 0.98 9.45 -12.27
CA LYS A 123 0.35 8.79 -11.10
C LYS A 123 1.18 7.66 -10.53
N GLU A 124 1.71 6.78 -11.38
CA GLU A 124 2.56 5.66 -10.95
C GLU A 124 3.75 6.19 -10.12
N ARG A 125 4.48 7.17 -10.67
CA ARG A 125 5.66 7.73 -10.00
C ARG A 125 5.28 8.49 -8.73
N PHE A 126 4.21 9.26 -8.79
CA PHE A 126 3.69 10.01 -7.65
C PHE A 126 3.34 9.08 -6.49
N TYR A 127 2.57 8.02 -6.72
CA TYR A 127 2.21 7.06 -5.68
C TYR A 127 3.43 6.36 -5.09
N CYS A 128 4.40 5.99 -5.93
CA CYS A 128 5.66 5.40 -5.48
C CYS A 128 6.43 6.34 -4.53
N LEU A 129 6.67 7.58 -4.95
CA LEU A 129 7.43 8.57 -4.16
C LEU A 129 6.72 8.93 -2.86
N VAL A 130 5.40 9.13 -2.91
CA VAL A 130 4.60 9.46 -1.73
C VAL A 130 4.57 8.30 -0.73
N TYR A 131 4.48 7.06 -1.22
CA TYR A 131 4.64 5.88 -0.36
C TYR A 131 6.00 5.90 0.34
N LEU A 132 7.10 6.05 -0.41
CA LEU A 132 8.46 6.05 0.16
C LEU A 132 8.62 7.14 1.22
N TYR A 133 8.08 8.32 0.97
CA TYR A 133 8.06 9.42 1.92
C TYR A 133 7.34 9.04 3.22
N PHE A 134 6.11 8.52 3.15
CA PHE A 134 5.35 8.16 4.34
C PHE A 134 5.93 6.95 5.08
N ASP A 135 6.57 6.01 4.37
CA ASP A 135 7.28 4.88 4.98
C ASP A 135 8.47 5.39 5.80
N HIS A 136 9.22 6.37 5.26
CA HIS A 136 10.32 7.01 5.97
C HIS A 136 9.88 7.79 7.22
N VAL A 137 8.77 8.55 7.15
CA VAL A 137 8.24 9.27 8.32
C VAL A 137 7.40 8.40 9.26
N ASN A 138 7.27 7.10 8.97
CA ASN A 138 6.48 6.12 9.73
C ASN A 138 4.98 6.44 9.84
N ASP A 139 4.40 7.15 8.86
CA ASP A 139 2.93 7.29 8.74
C ASP A 139 2.36 6.07 8.00
N PHE A 140 2.21 4.96 8.74
CA PHE A 140 1.79 3.69 8.15
C PHE A 140 0.40 3.73 7.49
N ASN A 141 -0.51 4.62 7.92
CA ASN A 141 -1.83 4.72 7.29
C ASN A 141 -1.71 5.30 5.88
N MET A 142 -0.94 6.38 5.72
CA MET A 142 -0.71 7.00 4.42
C MET A 142 0.20 6.12 3.54
N SER A 143 1.23 5.48 4.12
CA SER A 143 2.06 4.51 3.41
C SER A 143 1.22 3.37 2.84
N TYR A 144 0.31 2.81 3.64
CA TYR A 144 -0.59 1.74 3.21
C TYR A 144 -1.44 2.18 2.01
N LYS A 145 -2.07 3.35 2.11
CA LYS A 145 -2.91 3.92 1.05
C LYS A 145 -2.13 4.07 -0.26
N TYR A 146 -0.98 4.73 -0.23
CA TYR A 146 -0.23 5.03 -1.46
C TYR A 146 0.50 3.82 -2.03
N LEU A 147 0.95 2.89 -1.18
CA LEU A 147 1.52 1.63 -1.66
C LEU A 147 0.45 0.76 -2.34
N SER A 148 -0.78 0.72 -1.81
CA SER A 148 -1.89 0.02 -2.47
C SER A 148 -2.17 0.62 -3.85
N LEU A 149 -2.31 1.95 -3.94
CA LEU A 149 -2.53 2.65 -5.21
C LEU A 149 -1.39 2.42 -6.20
N TYR A 150 -0.14 2.39 -5.74
CA TYR A 150 1.01 2.10 -6.59
C TYR A 150 1.00 0.65 -7.10
N LEU A 151 0.69 -0.33 -6.25
CA LEU A 151 0.57 -1.74 -6.64
C LEU A 151 -0.52 -1.95 -7.69
N ASP A 152 -1.62 -1.20 -7.61
CA ASP A 152 -2.68 -1.20 -8.62
C ASP A 152 -2.16 -0.70 -9.97
N THR A 153 -1.30 0.34 -10.01
CA THR A 153 -0.69 0.80 -11.27
C THR A 153 0.30 -0.19 -11.88
N LEU A 154 0.81 -1.13 -11.09
CA LEU A 154 1.72 -2.19 -11.56
C LEU A 154 0.98 -3.45 -12.03
N SER A 155 -0.36 -3.52 -11.95
CA SER A 155 -1.12 -4.73 -12.28
C SER A 155 -0.92 -5.21 -13.72
N ASP A 156 -0.67 -4.28 -14.63
CA ASP A 156 -0.67 -4.54 -16.07
C ASP A 156 0.73 -4.86 -16.62
N LYS A 157 1.78 -4.76 -15.78
CA LYS A 157 3.18 -4.98 -16.17
C LYS A 157 3.61 -6.43 -15.89
N ASN A 158 3.81 -7.20 -16.96
CA ASN A 158 4.11 -8.64 -16.88
C ASN A 158 5.60 -9.03 -16.93
N ASP A 159 6.52 -8.06 -16.92
CA ASP A 159 7.96 -8.34 -16.92
C ASP A 159 8.41 -9.08 -15.65
N VAL A 160 9.45 -9.92 -15.78
CA VAL A 160 10.12 -10.62 -14.67
C VAL A 160 10.56 -9.65 -13.57
N PHE A 161 11.08 -8.47 -13.95
CA PHE A 161 11.49 -7.45 -12.97
C PHE A 161 10.29 -6.95 -12.15
N TYR A 162 9.20 -6.58 -12.81
CA TYR A 162 8.00 -6.06 -12.15
C TYR A 162 7.29 -7.13 -11.31
N LYS A 163 7.32 -8.40 -11.71
CA LYS A 163 6.80 -9.51 -10.90
C LYS A 163 7.53 -9.63 -9.55
N LYS A 164 8.86 -9.66 -9.56
CA LYS A 164 9.66 -9.70 -8.32
C LYS A 164 9.45 -8.45 -7.47
N LYS A 165 9.41 -7.26 -8.09
CA LYS A 165 9.14 -6.00 -7.40
C LYS A 165 7.75 -6.02 -6.73
N LYS A 166 6.74 -6.51 -7.43
CA LYS A 166 5.35 -6.62 -6.92
C LYS A 166 5.27 -7.57 -5.74
N GLU A 167 5.95 -8.71 -5.80
CA GLU A 167 6.00 -9.67 -4.70
C GLU A 167 6.60 -9.04 -3.44
N PHE A 168 7.79 -8.42 -3.57
CA PHE A 168 8.44 -7.71 -2.46
C PHE A 168 7.54 -6.62 -1.86
N LEU A 169 6.95 -5.78 -2.71
CA LEU A 169 6.08 -4.68 -2.28
C LEU A 169 4.77 -5.17 -1.66
N THR A 170 4.26 -6.34 -2.06
CA THR A 170 3.06 -6.95 -1.46
C THR A 170 3.35 -7.43 -0.05
N ASN A 171 4.51 -8.07 0.18
CA ASN A 171 4.96 -8.43 1.53
C ASN A 171 5.15 -7.17 2.38
N LYS A 172 5.76 -6.11 1.82
CA LYS A 172 5.90 -4.81 2.49
C LYS A 172 4.54 -4.17 2.83
N LEU A 173 3.57 -4.25 1.94
CA LEU A 173 2.20 -3.77 2.18
C LEU A 173 1.57 -4.48 3.37
N ALA A 174 1.76 -5.80 3.52
CA ALA A 174 1.28 -6.52 4.68
C ALA A 174 1.96 -6.08 5.99
N GLU A 175 3.27 -5.89 6.00
CA GLU A 175 3.97 -5.35 7.19
C GLU A 175 3.42 -3.97 7.59
N ILE A 176 3.24 -3.09 6.62
CA ILE A 176 2.68 -1.74 6.84
C ILE A 176 1.23 -1.87 7.32
N ALA A 177 0.42 -2.75 6.72
CA ALA A 177 -0.96 -3.00 7.12
C ALA A 177 -1.04 -3.48 8.58
N LEU A 178 -0.11 -4.33 9.03
CA LEU A 178 -0.03 -4.78 10.42
C LEU A 178 0.31 -3.62 11.38
N LYS A 179 1.12 -2.65 10.95
CA LYS A 179 1.46 -1.45 11.75
C LYS A 179 0.41 -0.33 11.68
N ALA A 180 -0.30 -0.20 10.57
CA ALA A 180 -1.24 0.88 10.30
C ALA A 180 -2.44 0.87 11.25
N GLU A 181 -2.77 1.99 11.87
CA GLU A 181 -3.77 2.05 12.93
C GLU A 181 -5.20 1.81 12.44
N ASN A 182 -5.48 2.07 11.17
CA ASN A 182 -6.84 2.04 10.60
C ASN A 182 -7.09 0.87 9.64
N VAL A 183 -6.16 -0.08 9.55
CA VAL A 183 -6.26 -1.25 8.67
C VAL A 183 -6.60 -2.49 9.49
N TYR A 184 -7.83 -3.01 9.29
CA TYR A 184 -8.41 -4.12 10.06
C TYR A 184 -8.92 -5.28 9.19
N SER A 185 -8.87 -5.15 7.87
CA SER A 185 -9.11 -6.25 6.92
C SER A 185 -7.83 -6.51 6.12
N PHE A 186 -7.51 -7.79 5.96
CA PHE A 186 -6.33 -8.26 5.22
C PHE A 186 -6.71 -9.17 4.06
N ASP A 187 -8.01 -9.22 3.73
CA ASP A 187 -8.58 -10.19 2.78
C ASP A 187 -8.02 -10.00 1.36
N ASP A 188 -7.75 -8.75 0.97
CA ASP A 188 -7.19 -8.42 -0.35
C ASP A 188 -5.68 -8.67 -0.47
N ILE A 189 -4.99 -8.83 0.66
CA ILE A 189 -3.53 -8.97 0.75
C ILE A 189 -3.15 -10.44 0.90
N LEU A 190 -3.87 -11.18 1.75
CA LEU A 190 -3.61 -12.59 2.10
C LEU A 190 -3.38 -13.52 0.89
N PRO A 191 -4.20 -13.48 -0.19
CA PRO A 191 -4.02 -14.35 -1.35
C PRO A 191 -2.73 -14.06 -2.13
N LYS A 192 -2.19 -12.85 -2.00
CA LYS A 192 -1.06 -12.34 -2.79
C LYS A 192 0.28 -12.49 -2.05
N LEU A 193 0.27 -12.91 -0.78
CA LEU A 193 1.49 -13.08 0.03
C LEU A 193 2.25 -14.34 -0.35
N SER A 194 3.55 -14.18 -0.57
CA SER A 194 4.49 -15.26 -0.84
C SER A 194 5.28 -15.71 0.40
N ASP A 195 5.56 -14.80 1.32
CA ASP A 195 6.27 -15.11 2.58
C ASP A 195 5.37 -15.94 3.50
N SER A 196 5.78 -17.16 3.83
CA SER A 196 5.01 -18.11 4.62
C SER A 196 4.79 -17.67 6.07
N ASP A 197 5.79 -17.04 6.67
CA ASP A 197 5.78 -16.68 8.09
C ASP A 197 4.93 -15.43 8.28
N LEU A 198 5.14 -14.42 7.42
CA LEU A 198 4.30 -13.24 7.38
C LEU A 198 2.86 -13.59 7.03
N LYS A 199 2.63 -14.52 6.09
CA LYS A 199 1.28 -14.98 5.74
C LYS A 199 0.58 -15.66 6.91
N SER A 200 1.28 -16.49 7.67
CA SER A 200 0.73 -17.13 8.86
C SER A 200 0.36 -16.10 9.94
N LEU A 201 1.21 -15.10 10.12
CA LEU A 201 0.94 -14.00 11.05
C LEU A 201 -0.25 -13.14 10.60
N VAL A 202 -0.28 -12.70 9.34
CA VAL A 202 -1.39 -11.92 8.79
C VAL A 202 -2.70 -12.71 8.85
N LEU A 203 -2.63 -14.03 8.62
CA LEU A 203 -3.79 -14.92 8.78
C LEU A 203 -4.28 -14.90 10.22
N ALA A 204 -3.39 -15.03 11.21
CA ALA A 204 -3.75 -14.96 12.63
C ALA A 204 -4.38 -13.61 13.02
N TYR A 205 -3.86 -12.49 12.49
CA TYR A 205 -4.49 -11.18 12.67
C TYR A 205 -5.87 -11.12 12.01
N ASN A 206 -6.03 -11.66 10.80
CA ASN A 206 -7.31 -11.66 10.10
C ASN A 206 -8.35 -12.57 10.77
N THR A 207 -7.91 -13.69 11.35
CA THR A 207 -8.76 -14.64 12.06
C THR A 207 -9.05 -14.20 13.50
N GLY A 208 -8.25 -13.29 14.07
CA GLY A 208 -8.39 -12.91 15.47
C GLY A 208 -7.86 -13.99 16.42
N ASP A 209 -6.83 -14.73 16.01
CA ASP A 209 -6.21 -15.77 16.86
C ASP A 209 -5.24 -15.14 17.85
N ILE A 210 -5.75 -14.83 19.04
CA ILE A 210 -5.00 -14.19 20.13
C ILE A 210 -3.88 -15.12 20.64
N ASN A 211 -4.12 -16.43 20.67
CA ASN A 211 -3.16 -17.40 21.21
C ASN A 211 -1.93 -17.48 20.31
N TYR A 212 -2.15 -17.59 19.01
CA TYR A 212 -1.05 -17.62 18.04
C TYR A 212 -0.22 -16.34 18.09
N VAL A 213 -0.88 -15.17 18.09
CA VAL A 213 -0.21 -13.86 18.12
C VAL A 213 0.56 -13.64 19.43
N ASN A 214 0.05 -14.13 20.57
CA ASN A 214 0.75 -13.98 21.85
C ASN A 214 1.98 -14.88 21.99
N ASN A 215 1.92 -16.09 21.44
CA ASN A 215 3.00 -17.07 21.52
C ASN A 215 4.09 -16.84 20.46
N THR A 216 3.79 -16.09 19.40
CA THR A 216 4.74 -15.77 18.34
C THR A 216 5.54 -14.51 18.69
N ASN A 217 6.86 -14.57 18.60
CA ASN A 217 7.69 -13.38 18.82
C ASN A 217 7.67 -12.47 17.59
N HIS A 218 7.02 -11.31 17.70
CA HIS A 218 6.95 -10.32 16.62
C HIS A 218 6.90 -8.89 17.16
N SER A 219 7.24 -7.91 16.32
CA SER A 219 7.25 -6.48 16.68
C SER A 219 5.94 -5.73 16.41
N PHE A 220 4.93 -6.39 15.83
CA PHE A 220 3.65 -5.75 15.47
C PHE A 220 2.71 -5.51 16.67
N PRO A 221 1.80 -4.51 16.58
CA PRO A 221 0.88 -4.19 17.66
C PRO A 221 -0.16 -5.28 17.91
N LYS A 222 -0.07 -5.93 19.08
CA LYS A 222 -1.01 -6.99 19.50
C LYS A 222 -2.44 -6.48 19.67
N GLU A 223 -2.63 -5.22 20.06
CA GLU A 223 -3.96 -4.62 20.26
C GLU A 223 -4.91 -4.82 19.06
N LYS A 224 -4.36 -4.83 17.84
CA LYS A 224 -5.17 -5.01 16.63
C LYS A 224 -5.84 -6.39 16.56
N VAL A 225 -5.16 -7.46 16.98
CA VAL A 225 -5.78 -8.80 16.97
C VAL A 225 -6.99 -8.82 17.92
N TYR A 226 -6.86 -8.21 19.10
CA TYR A 226 -7.95 -8.12 20.07
C TYR A 226 -9.16 -7.34 19.53
N LEU A 227 -8.93 -6.23 18.83
CA LEU A 227 -10.00 -5.47 18.18
C LEU A 227 -10.71 -6.29 17.09
N ILE A 228 -9.97 -7.05 16.28
CA ILE A 228 -10.55 -7.92 15.25
C ILE A 228 -11.36 -9.05 15.89
N SER A 229 -10.85 -9.68 16.95
CA SER A 229 -11.56 -10.71 17.71
C SER A 229 -12.83 -10.17 18.37
N LEU A 230 -12.78 -8.95 18.91
CA LEU A 230 -13.94 -8.27 19.47
C LEU A 230 -15.02 -8.03 18.41
N VAL A 231 -14.63 -7.52 17.23
CA VAL A 231 -15.57 -7.31 16.12
C VAL A 231 -16.24 -8.63 15.74
N LYS A 232 -15.48 -9.74 15.63
CA LYS A 232 -16.04 -11.07 15.32
C LYS A 232 -17.07 -11.54 16.33
N LEU A 233 -16.79 -11.35 17.63
CA LEU A 233 -17.74 -11.69 18.69
C LEU A 233 -19.03 -10.86 18.56
N CYS A 234 -18.92 -9.61 18.10
CA CYS A 234 -20.01 -8.66 17.94
C CYS A 234 -20.88 -8.86 16.68
N VAL A 235 -20.38 -9.49 15.61
CA VAL A 235 -21.11 -9.62 14.33
C VAL A 235 -22.50 -10.26 14.50
N TYR A 236 -22.62 -11.19 15.44
CA TYR A 236 -23.77 -12.08 15.52
C TYR A 236 -24.66 -11.90 16.76
N LYS A 237 -24.29 -11.00 17.68
CA LYS A 237 -25.00 -10.75 18.93
C LYS A 237 -25.58 -9.33 18.94
N LYS A 238 -26.78 -9.17 19.49
CA LYS A 238 -27.43 -7.86 19.68
C LYS A 238 -26.97 -7.14 20.95
N SER A 239 -26.58 -7.91 21.96
CA SER A 239 -26.07 -7.42 23.23
C SER A 239 -25.04 -8.40 23.79
N ILE A 240 -23.98 -7.88 24.41
CA ILE A 240 -22.89 -8.68 24.99
C ILE A 240 -22.49 -8.08 26.33
N THR A 241 -22.32 -8.91 27.35
CA THR A 241 -21.79 -8.44 28.64
C THR A 241 -20.28 -8.23 28.56
N VAL A 242 -19.74 -7.28 29.33
CA VAL A 242 -18.28 -7.06 29.38
C VAL A 242 -17.54 -8.28 29.93
N LYS A 243 -18.19 -9.06 30.80
CA LYS A 243 -17.64 -10.32 31.31
C LYS A 243 -17.47 -11.36 30.20
N GLU A 244 -18.47 -11.54 29.33
CA GLU A 244 -18.32 -12.42 28.16
C GLU A 244 -17.17 -11.99 27.24
N ILE A 245 -16.96 -10.68 27.08
CA ILE A 245 -15.85 -10.14 26.27
C ILE A 245 -14.51 -10.45 26.93
N SER A 246 -14.41 -10.21 28.24
CA SER A 246 -13.22 -10.47 29.04
C SER A 246 -12.84 -11.96 29.03
N ASP A 247 -13.82 -12.85 29.19
CA ASP A 247 -13.63 -14.30 29.17
C ASP A 247 -13.20 -14.78 27.76
N PHE A 248 -13.78 -14.22 26.70
CA PHE A 248 -13.45 -14.58 25.32
C PHE A 248 -12.06 -14.09 24.88
N LEU A 249 -11.70 -12.86 25.25
CA LEU A 249 -10.42 -12.25 24.90
C LEU A 249 -9.28 -12.62 25.85
N GLN A 250 -9.58 -13.24 27.00
CA GLN A 250 -8.63 -13.60 28.05
C GLN A 250 -7.85 -12.39 28.60
N ILE A 251 -8.56 -11.29 28.82
CA ILE A 251 -7.98 -10.02 29.34
C ILE A 251 -8.77 -9.53 30.54
N ASN A 252 -8.18 -8.60 31.29
CA ASN A 252 -8.84 -8.01 32.44
C ASN A 252 -10.10 -7.22 32.03
N TYR A 253 -11.01 -7.08 32.99
CA TYR A 253 -12.24 -6.32 32.80
C TYR A 253 -11.99 -4.86 32.40
N SER A 254 -10.98 -4.20 33.00
CA SER A 254 -10.58 -2.82 32.67
C SER A 254 -10.14 -2.68 31.22
N ASP A 255 -9.33 -3.63 30.73
CA ASP A 255 -8.75 -3.60 29.39
C ASP A 255 -9.83 -3.90 28.35
N SER A 256 -10.80 -4.76 28.71
CA SER A 256 -12.00 -5.02 27.90
C SER A 256 -12.81 -3.76 27.68
N LEU A 257 -13.03 -2.94 28.71
CA LEU A 257 -13.74 -1.65 28.58
C LEU A 257 -12.98 -0.69 27.67
N PHE A 258 -11.66 -0.59 27.85
CA PHE A 258 -10.82 0.26 26.99
C PHE A 258 -10.92 -0.15 25.51
N LEU A 259 -10.84 -1.45 25.22
CA LEU A 259 -11.00 -1.97 23.86
C LEU A 259 -12.38 -1.68 23.27
N ILE A 260 -13.45 -1.80 24.07
CA ILE A 260 -14.81 -1.48 23.63
C ILE A 260 -14.90 0.01 23.24
N PHE A 261 -14.41 0.91 24.08
CA PHE A 261 -14.43 2.34 23.78
C PHE A 261 -13.55 2.69 22.57
N LYS A 262 -12.39 2.05 22.43
CA LYS A 262 -11.54 2.25 21.25
C LYS A 262 -12.20 1.73 19.97
N ALA A 263 -12.86 0.57 20.03
CA ALA A 263 -13.60 0.02 18.90
C ALA A 263 -14.79 0.89 18.49
N LEU A 264 -15.49 1.50 19.46
CA LEU A 264 -16.53 2.51 19.20
C LEU A 264 -15.94 3.79 18.58
N GLY A 265 -14.84 4.30 19.14
CA GLY A 265 -14.18 5.52 18.66
C GLY A 265 -13.59 5.38 17.25
N LYS A 266 -13.19 4.17 16.86
CA LYS A 266 -12.77 3.82 15.50
C LYS A 266 -13.90 3.40 14.57
N GLU A 267 -15.14 3.46 15.04
CA GLU A 267 -16.34 2.98 14.34
C GLU A 267 -16.28 1.52 13.86
N LEU A 268 -15.47 0.67 14.50
CA LEU A 268 -15.40 -0.77 14.22
C LEU A 268 -16.71 -1.50 14.58
N ILE A 269 -17.34 -1.00 15.64
CA ILE A 269 -18.65 -1.39 16.12
C ILE A 269 -19.50 -0.14 16.29
N LYS A 270 -20.81 -0.23 16.04
CA LYS A 270 -21.77 0.84 16.30
C LYS A 270 -22.76 0.36 17.35
N GLY A 271 -22.84 1.07 18.45
CA GLY A 271 -23.55 0.64 19.65
C GLY A 271 -23.50 1.67 20.76
N TYR A 272 -24.03 1.29 21.92
CA TYR A 272 -23.85 2.03 23.17
C TYR A 272 -23.54 1.07 24.31
N TYR A 273 -22.80 1.56 25.29
CA TYR A 273 -22.49 0.84 26.52
C TYR A 273 -23.40 1.33 27.64
N ASP A 274 -24.11 0.41 28.29
CA ASP A 274 -24.87 0.69 29.51
C ASP A 274 -24.05 0.27 30.73
N GLY A 275 -23.57 1.26 31.48
CA GLY A 275 -22.78 1.05 32.70
C GLY A 275 -23.58 0.54 33.90
N LYS A 276 -24.92 0.54 33.86
CA LYS A 276 -25.73 -0.05 34.94
C LYS A 276 -25.85 -1.57 34.78
N THR A 277 -26.06 -2.02 33.55
CA THR A 277 -26.20 -3.45 33.23
C THR A 277 -24.87 -4.09 32.81
N ASN A 278 -23.82 -3.29 32.62
CA ASN A 278 -22.51 -3.71 32.09
C ASN A 278 -22.64 -4.45 30.75
N GLN A 279 -23.55 -3.96 29.90
CA GLN A 279 -23.85 -4.54 28.58
C GLN A 279 -23.52 -3.56 27.46
N LEU A 280 -22.91 -4.10 26.41
CA LEU A 280 -22.73 -3.45 25.13
C LEU A 280 -23.90 -3.82 24.24
N TYR A 281 -24.69 -2.84 23.82
CA TYR A 281 -25.77 -3.00 22.86
C TYR A 281 -25.28 -2.60 21.47
N LEU A 282 -25.51 -3.48 20.49
CA LEU A 282 -24.97 -3.35 19.13
C LEU A 282 -26.08 -3.04 18.14
N PHE A 283 -25.90 -1.98 17.37
CA PHE A 283 -26.78 -1.59 16.26
C PHE A 283 -26.29 -2.16 14.92
N LYS A 284 -24.97 -2.11 14.69
CA LYS A 284 -24.33 -2.52 13.43
C LYS A 284 -22.84 -2.80 13.66
N SER A 285 -22.31 -3.88 13.11
CA SER A 285 -20.86 -4.13 13.00
C SER A 285 -20.36 -3.73 11.61
N ILE A 286 -19.06 -3.47 11.44
CA ILE A 286 -18.46 -3.30 10.11
C ILE A 286 -18.75 -4.54 9.24
N ASN A 287 -19.04 -4.29 7.96
CA ASN A 287 -19.11 -5.34 6.94
C ASN A 287 -17.70 -5.87 6.70
N LYS A 288 -17.41 -7.09 7.17
CA LYS A 288 -16.22 -7.84 6.79
C LYS A 288 -16.53 -8.75 5.61
N SER A 289 -15.53 -9.06 4.78
CA SER A 289 -15.68 -10.17 3.84
C SER A 289 -15.92 -11.47 4.62
N MET A 290 -16.87 -12.28 4.16
CA MET A 290 -17.28 -13.51 4.85
C MET A 290 -16.42 -14.67 4.35
N ASN A 291 -15.90 -15.47 5.28
CA ASN A 291 -15.29 -16.75 4.92
C ASN A 291 -16.36 -17.83 4.73
N ASP A 292 -15.98 -18.99 4.20
CA ASP A 292 -16.92 -20.11 3.95
C ASP A 292 -17.64 -20.60 5.21
N ASN A 293 -17.02 -20.46 6.39
CA ASN A 293 -17.65 -20.85 7.65
C ASN A 293 -18.71 -19.81 8.09
N ASP A 294 -18.45 -18.52 7.91
CA ASP A 294 -19.42 -17.45 8.13
C ASP A 294 -20.63 -17.63 7.20
N ILE A 295 -20.40 -18.00 5.94
CA ILE A 295 -21.46 -18.29 4.96
C ILE A 295 -22.29 -19.50 5.41
N LYS A 296 -21.65 -20.56 5.90
CA LYS A 296 -22.36 -21.74 6.45
C LYS A 296 -23.22 -21.35 7.65
N GLU A 297 -22.71 -20.55 8.57
CA GLU A 297 -23.46 -20.10 9.75
C GLU A 297 -24.66 -19.23 9.35
N MET A 298 -24.47 -18.31 8.40
CA MET A 298 -25.57 -17.52 7.84
C MET A 298 -26.63 -18.41 7.20
N LYS A 299 -26.23 -19.43 6.43
CA LYS A 299 -27.17 -20.37 5.80
C LYS A 299 -28.01 -21.10 6.83
N ILE A 300 -27.42 -21.50 7.96
CA ILE A 300 -28.13 -22.13 9.08
C ILE A 300 -29.15 -21.15 9.67
N ARG A 301 -28.75 -19.92 10.00
CA ARG A 301 -29.64 -18.90 10.58
C ARG A 301 -30.78 -18.51 9.65
N PHE A 302 -30.51 -18.38 8.35
CA PHE A 302 -31.55 -18.15 7.35
C PHE A 302 -32.52 -19.34 7.26
N GLY A 303 -32.03 -20.57 7.36
CA GLY A 303 -32.86 -21.77 7.46
C GLY A 303 -33.77 -21.74 8.69
N GLU A 304 -33.23 -21.41 9.87
CA GLU A 304 -34.01 -21.27 11.09
C GLU A 304 -35.09 -20.19 10.98
N TRP A 305 -34.73 -19.03 10.42
CA TRP A 305 -35.67 -17.93 10.23
C TRP A 305 -36.78 -18.31 9.25
N ARG A 306 -36.43 -18.91 8.10
CA ARG A 306 -37.39 -19.44 7.13
C ARG A 306 -38.35 -20.43 7.79
N ASN A 307 -37.83 -21.34 8.61
CA ASN A 307 -38.66 -22.31 9.33
C ASN A 307 -39.60 -21.63 10.34
N LYS A 308 -39.17 -20.55 11.00
CA LYS A 308 -40.05 -19.76 11.89
C LYS A 308 -41.19 -19.10 11.13
N VAL A 309 -40.90 -18.53 9.95
CA VAL A 309 -41.93 -17.90 9.09
C VAL A 309 -42.92 -18.95 8.58
N ILE A 310 -42.44 -20.10 8.08
CA ILE A 310 -43.31 -21.21 7.63
C ILE A 310 -44.21 -21.70 8.78
N LYS A 311 -43.66 -21.85 9.99
CA LYS A 311 -44.44 -22.23 11.17
C LYS A 311 -45.52 -21.20 11.54
N GLN A 312 -45.29 -19.91 11.32
CA GLN A 312 -46.31 -18.88 11.53
C GLN A 312 -47.37 -18.91 10.43
N MET A 313 -46.98 -19.14 9.17
CA MET A 313 -47.92 -19.25 8.06
C MET A 313 -48.84 -20.47 8.20
N ASN A 314 -48.34 -21.61 8.68
CA ASN A 314 -49.12 -22.83 8.87
C ASN A 314 -49.99 -22.83 10.15
N LYS A 315 -49.95 -21.76 10.95
CA LYS A 315 -50.80 -21.58 12.15
C LYS A 315 -52.04 -20.71 11.88
N ASN A 316 -52.15 -20.13 10.69
CA ASN A 316 -53.33 -19.42 10.19
C ASN A 316 -54.09 -20.29 9.20
#